data_AF-A0AAU9X291-F1
#
_entry.id   AF-A0AAU9X291-F1
#
_cell.length_a   1.000
_cell.length_b   1.000
_cell.length_c   1.000
_cell.angle_alpha   90.00
_cell.angle_beta   90.00
_cell.angle_gamma   90.00
#
_symmetry.space_group_name_H-M   'P 1'
#
loop_
_entity.id
_entity.type
_entity.pdbx_description
1 polymer ?
#
loop_
_entity_poly.entity_id
_entity_poly.type
_entity_poly.pdbx_seq_one_letter_code
_entity_poly.pdbx_strand_id
1 'polypeptide(L)'
;GTIEKCDRKIDLAVVLDVSGSINDENISLAKKFAKTLLRRFRISRDNVRVSFVAYSESVKIYSTFEDDQEEEGLEQKVNNMFFEGSSTKTRKALSVLNNQLFVQKHGSRI
;
A
#
# COMPACT_ATOMS: atom_id res chain seq x y z
N GLY A 1 10.99 7.57 23.01
CA GLY A 1 11.57 6.23 22.90
C GLY A 1 11.94 5.97 21.45
N THR A 2 13.05 5.28 21.21
CA THR A 2 13.51 4.93 19.85
C THR A 2 12.53 3.94 19.21
N ILE A 3 12.07 4.22 18.00
CA ILE A 3 11.22 3.30 17.24
C ILE A 3 12.12 2.24 16.62
N GLU A 4 11.99 0.99 17.05
CA GLU A 4 12.64 -0.15 16.37
C GLU A 4 12.04 -0.32 14.96
N LYS A 5 12.91 -0.36 13.95
CA LYS A 5 12.53 -0.55 12.54
C LYS A 5 12.84 -1.98 12.10
N CYS A 6 11.89 -2.65 11.46
CA CYS A 6 12.11 -3.94 10.81
C CYS A 6 12.94 -3.75 9.53
N ASP A 7 14.04 -4.47 9.41
CA ASP A 7 15.02 -4.39 8.32
C ASP A 7 15.13 -5.70 7.51
N ARG A 8 14.13 -6.57 7.61
CA ARG A 8 14.07 -7.81 6.83
C ARG A 8 13.74 -7.52 5.37
N LYS A 9 14.19 -8.43 4.48
CA LYS A 9 13.79 -8.43 3.07
C LYS A 9 12.33 -8.87 2.95
N ILE A 10 11.42 -7.90 2.79
CA ILE A 10 9.97 -8.12 2.67
C ILE A 10 9.39 -7.26 1.55
N ASP A 11 8.57 -7.85 0.69
CA ASP A 11 7.68 -7.11 -0.21
C ASP A 11 6.31 -6.97 0.47
N LEU A 12 5.95 -5.75 0.85
CA LEU A 12 4.76 -5.45 1.62
C LEU A 12 3.75 -4.67 0.76
N ALA A 13 2.59 -5.26 0.48
CA ALA A 13 1.47 -4.53 -0.12
C ALA A 13 0.51 -4.05 0.99
N VAL A 14 0.32 -2.74 1.12
CA VAL A 14 -0.72 -2.15 1.96
C VAL A 14 -1.94 -1.87 1.10
N VAL A 15 -3.05 -2.52 1.43
CA VAL A 15 -4.26 -2.57 0.62
C VAL A 15 -5.40 -1.92 1.40
N LEU A 16 -5.88 -0.77 0.95
CA LEU A 16 -6.93 -0.01 1.62
C LEU A 16 -8.29 -0.24 0.94
N ASP A 17 -9.28 -0.61 1.75
CA ASP A 17 -10.69 -0.60 1.35
C ASP A 17 -11.20 0.85 1.31
N VAL A 18 -11.63 1.29 0.14
CA VAL A 18 -12.17 2.63 -0.13
C VAL A 18 -13.59 2.53 -0.69
N SER A 19 -14.35 1.51 -0.27
CA SER A 19 -15.76 1.31 -0.60
C SER A 19 -16.69 2.27 0.14
N GLY A 20 -17.93 2.39 -0.34
CA GLY A 20 -18.93 3.31 0.19
C GLY A 20 -19.43 2.99 1.60
N SER A 21 -19.06 1.84 2.17
CA SER A 21 -19.29 1.52 3.58
C SER A 21 -18.29 2.20 4.53
N ILE A 22 -17.21 2.80 4.00
CA ILE A 22 -16.18 3.48 4.78
C ILE A 22 -16.42 4.99 4.68
N ASN A 23 -16.54 5.68 5.82
CA ASN A 23 -16.69 7.13 5.86
C ASN A 23 -15.33 7.86 5.79
N ASP A 24 -15.37 9.18 5.54
CA ASP A 24 -14.17 10.02 5.40
C ASP A 24 -13.23 10.00 6.62
N GLU A 25 -13.79 9.88 7.81
CA GLU A 25 -13.03 9.74 9.06
C GLU A 25 -12.23 8.44 9.08
N ASN A 26 -12.85 7.32 8.71
CA ASN A 26 -12.19 6.01 8.67
C ASN A 26 -11.18 5.92 7.54
N ILE A 27 -11.40 6.58 6.40
CA ILE A 27 -10.39 6.70 5.34
C ILE A 27 -9.17 7.46 5.86
N SER A 28 -9.40 8.59 6.54
CA SER A 28 -8.34 9.40 7.12
C SER A 28 -7.55 8.62 8.18
N LEU A 29 -8.23 7.82 8.99
CA LEU A 29 -7.62 6.93 9.96
C LEU A 29 -6.80 5.82 9.28
N ALA A 30 -7.33 5.19 8.23
CA ALA A 30 -6.62 4.17 7.47
C ALA A 30 -5.35 4.73 6.80
N LYS A 31 -5.42 5.93 6.20
CA LYS A 31 -4.26 6.65 5.67
C LYS A 31 -3.22 6.95 6.77
N LYS A 32 -3.66 7.39 7.95
CA LYS A 32 -2.78 7.64 9.10
C LYS A 32 -2.12 6.35 9.61
N PHE A 33 -2.87 5.26 9.65
CA PHE A 33 -2.36 3.94 10.02
C PHE A 33 -1.29 3.47 9.03
N ALA A 34 -1.57 3.57 7.72
CA ALA A 34 -0.61 3.24 6.67
C ALA A 34 0.72 4.00 6.81
N LYS A 35 0.67 5.32 7.06
CA LYS A 35 1.89 6.11 7.30
C LYS A 35 2.62 5.72 8.58
N THR A 36 1.86 5.42 9.64
CA THR A 36 2.44 4.93 10.90
C THR A 36 3.14 3.58 10.71
N LEU A 37 2.58 2.72 9.85
CA LEU A 37 3.14 1.44 9.48
C LEU A 37 4.45 1.61 8.70
N LEU A 38 4.52 2.52 7.73
CA LEU A 38 5.76 2.82 6.98
C LEU A 38 6.93 3.16 7.91
N ARG A 39 6.69 3.98 8.94
CA ARG A 39 7.69 4.40 9.93
C ARG A 39 8.29 3.24 10.75
N ARG A 40 7.64 2.06 10.76
CA ARG A 40 8.12 0.84 11.43
C ARG A 40 9.05 -0.01 10.57
N PHE A 41 9.26 0.35 9.31
CA PHE A 41 10.10 -0.41 8.41
C PHE A 41 11.32 0.40 7.95
N ARG A 42 12.43 -0.29 7.72
CA ARG A 42 13.55 0.24 6.96
C ARG A 42 13.24 0.08 5.47
N ILE A 43 12.54 1.07 4.93
CA ILE A 43 12.14 1.08 3.53
C ILE A 43 13.37 1.35 2.67
N SER A 44 13.68 0.43 1.77
CA SER A 44 14.69 0.58 0.73
C SER A 44 14.60 -0.57 -0.28
N ARG A 45 15.23 -0.43 -1.44
CA ARG A 45 15.30 -1.50 -2.45
C ARG A 45 15.91 -2.81 -1.91
N ASP A 46 16.82 -2.73 -0.94
CA ASP A 46 17.50 -3.90 -0.37
C ASP A 46 16.83 -4.51 0.87
N ASN A 47 15.91 -3.79 1.51
CA ASN A 47 15.22 -4.24 2.73
C ASN A 47 13.72 -4.41 2.46
N VAL A 48 12.88 -3.57 3.05
CA VAL A 48 11.43 -3.60 2.87
C VAL A 48 11.07 -2.75 1.65
N ARG A 49 10.39 -3.37 0.68
CA ARG A 49 9.77 -2.69 -0.46
C ARG A 49 8.28 -2.59 -0.19
N VAL A 50 7.67 -1.43 -0.40
CA VAL A 50 6.26 -1.20 -0.09
C VAL A 50 5.48 -0.79 -1.34
N SER A 51 4.35 -1.44 -1.53
CA SER A 51 3.35 -1.09 -2.52
C SER A 51 2.06 -0.65 -1.85
N PHE A 52 1.38 0.31 -2.48
CA PHE A 52 0.09 0.82 -2.04
C PHE A 52 -1.00 0.52 -3.06
N VAL A 53 -2.10 -0.04 -2.58
CA VAL A 53 -3.27 -0.37 -3.40
C VAL A 53 -4.52 0.13 -2.70
N ALA A 54 -5.44 0.73 -3.45
CA ALA A 54 -6.78 1.03 -2.98
C ALA A 54 -7.80 0.24 -3.81
N TYR A 55 -8.87 -0.25 -3.18
CA TYR A 55 -9.93 -0.94 -3.89
C TYR A 55 -11.34 -0.53 -3.44
N SER A 56 -12.24 -0.51 -4.41
CA SER A 56 -13.69 -0.47 -4.23
C SER A 56 -14.32 -1.33 -5.33
N GLU A 57 -15.02 -0.75 -6.32
CA GLU A 57 -15.42 -1.43 -7.55
C GLU A 57 -14.20 -1.63 -8.47
N SER A 58 -13.35 -0.61 -8.56
CA SER A 58 -12.05 -0.67 -9.22
C SER A 58 -10.94 -1.05 -8.23
N VAL A 59 -9.79 -1.48 -8.76
CA VAL A 59 -8.56 -1.70 -7.99
C VAL A 59 -7.49 -0.83 -8.61
N LYS A 60 -6.87 0.04 -7.80
CA LYS A 60 -5.85 0.97 -8.27
C LYS A 60 -4.54 0.76 -7.51
N ILE A 61 -3.48 0.47 -8.27
CA ILE A 61 -2.12 0.36 -7.76
C ILE A 61 -1.50 1.77 -7.80
N TYR A 62 -1.12 2.29 -6.64
CA TYR A 62 -0.54 3.62 -6.46
C TYR A 62 0.99 3.60 -6.42
N SER A 63 1.58 2.49 -5.99
CA SER A 63 2.99 2.21 -6.17
C SER A 63 3.23 0.76 -6.51
N THR A 64 4.34 0.49 -7.18
CA THR A 64 4.88 -0.87 -7.33
C THR A 64 6.15 -1.05 -6.48
N PHE A 65 6.68 -2.27 -6.42
CA PHE A 65 7.95 -2.53 -5.72
C PHE A 65 9.18 -2.06 -6.51
N GLU A 66 9.01 -1.71 -7.80
CA GLU A 66 10.06 -1.14 -8.65
C GLU A 66 10.20 0.38 -8.49
N ASP A 67 9.13 1.05 -8.04
CA ASP A 67 9.16 2.48 -7.76
C ASP A 67 10.21 2.84 -6.69
N ASP A 68 10.54 4.12 -6.58
CA ASP A 68 11.43 4.61 -5.54
C ASP A 68 10.90 4.27 -4.13
N GLN A 69 11.74 3.57 -3.38
CA GLN A 69 11.45 3.03 -2.06
C GLN A 69 11.91 4.03 -0.99
N GLU A 70 11.29 5.21 -1.01
CA GLU A 70 11.53 6.31 -0.08
C GLU A 70 10.28 6.56 0.77
N GLU A 71 10.46 6.62 2.09
CA GLU A 71 9.37 6.76 3.06
C GLU A 71 8.47 7.97 2.74
N GLU A 72 9.07 9.13 2.46
CA GLU A 72 8.34 10.37 2.15
C GLU A 72 7.52 10.27 0.85
N GLY A 73 8.12 9.78 -0.23
CA GLY A 73 7.43 9.59 -1.51
C GLY A 73 6.25 8.62 -1.41
N LEU A 74 6.42 7.57 -0.60
CA LEU A 74 5.36 6.62 -0.27
C LEU A 74 4.25 7.25 0.59
N GLU A 75 4.59 8.07 1.59
CA GLU A 75 3.60 8.82 2.37
C GLU A 75 2.77 9.77 1.48
N GLN A 76 3.40 10.41 0.49
CA GLN A 76 2.70 11.26 -0.48
C GLN A 76 1.71 10.46 -1.35
N LYS A 77 2.10 9.27 -1.81
CA LYS A 77 1.19 8.38 -2.56
C LYS A 77 -0.05 7.99 -1.73
N VAL A 78 0.11 7.73 -0.42
CA VAL A 78 -1.02 7.47 0.49
C VAL A 78 -1.94 8.68 0.62
N ASN A 79 -1.39 9.89 0.77
CA ASN A 79 -2.19 11.10 0.89
C ASN A 79 -3.04 11.33 -0.38
N ASN A 80 -2.46 11.11 -1.56
CA ASN A 80 -3.08 11.30 -2.87
C ASN A 80 -4.04 10.17 -3.31
N MET A 81 -4.30 9.17 -2.45
CA MET A 81 -5.28 8.15 -2.77
C MET A 81 -6.69 8.72 -2.91
N PHE A 82 -7.33 8.32 -4.00
CA PHE A 82 -8.69 8.70 -4.37
C PHE A 82 -9.68 7.78 -3.67
N PHE A 83 -10.78 8.36 -3.19
CA PHE A 83 -11.88 7.63 -2.59
C PHE A 83 -12.96 7.39 -3.64
N GLU A 84 -13.14 6.13 -4.05
CA GLU A 84 -14.14 5.75 -5.05
C GLU A 84 -15.54 5.59 -4.43
N GLY A 85 -15.66 5.06 -3.21
CA GLY A 85 -16.92 5.03 -2.48
C GLY A 85 -18.01 4.14 -3.09
N SER A 86 -17.62 3.11 -3.86
CA SER A 86 -18.55 2.20 -4.55
C SER A 86 -18.64 0.85 -3.80
N SER A 87 -18.70 -0.27 -4.51
CA SER A 87 -18.81 -1.62 -3.91
C SER A 87 -17.50 -2.11 -3.26
N THR A 88 -17.56 -3.25 -2.59
CA THR A 88 -16.41 -3.88 -1.90
C THR A 88 -15.94 -5.11 -2.68
N LYS A 89 -14.96 -4.98 -3.59
CA LYS A 89 -14.45 -6.09 -4.42
C LYS A 89 -13.15 -6.72 -3.90
N THR A 90 -13.13 -7.19 -2.66
CA THR A 90 -11.92 -7.79 -2.04
C THR A 90 -11.33 -8.94 -2.85
N ARG A 91 -12.16 -9.82 -3.42
CA ARG A 91 -11.69 -10.91 -4.31
C ARG A 91 -10.95 -10.39 -5.54
N LYS A 92 -11.46 -9.32 -6.16
CA LYS A 92 -10.83 -8.68 -7.32
C LYS A 92 -9.49 -8.05 -6.91
N ALA A 93 -9.45 -7.39 -5.75
CA ALA A 93 -8.21 -6.85 -5.20
C ALA A 93 -7.14 -7.94 -5.04
N LEU A 94 -7.47 -9.06 -4.38
CA LEU A 94 -6.53 -10.19 -4.22
C LEU A 94 -6.04 -10.76 -5.56
N SER A 95 -6.92 -10.87 -6.55
CA SER A 95 -6.53 -11.32 -7.89
C SER A 95 -5.57 -10.34 -8.58
N VAL A 96 -5.79 -9.03 -8.47
CA VAL A 96 -4.88 -8.01 -9.02
C VAL A 96 -3.53 -8.04 -8.31
N LEU A 97 -3.51 -8.20 -6.99
CA LEU A 97 -2.27 -8.31 -6.22
C LEU A 97 -1.43 -9.50 -6.73
N ASN A 98 -2.05 -10.68 -6.82
CA ASN A 98 -1.34 -11.90 -7.22
C ASN A 98 -0.87 -11.86 -8.69
N ASN A 99 -1.71 -11.38 -9.59
CA ASN A 99 -1.46 -11.51 -11.03
C ASN A 99 -0.73 -10.30 -11.62
N GLN A 100 -0.73 -9.16 -10.94
CA GLN A 100 -0.16 -7.92 -11.45
C GLN A 100 0.86 -7.31 -10.50
N LEU A 101 0.63 -7.23 -9.19
CA LEU A 101 1.56 -6.54 -8.31
C LEU A 101 2.76 -7.40 -7.91
N PHE A 102 2.50 -8.62 -7.43
CA PHE A 102 3.52 -9.56 -6.96
C PHE A 102 4.12 -10.35 -8.13
N VAL A 103 4.70 -9.62 -9.08
CA VAL A 103 5.41 -10.17 -10.23
C VAL A 103 6.76 -9.45 -10.39
N GLN A 104 7.75 -10.15 -10.94
CA GLN A 104 9.10 -9.59 -11.12
C GLN A 104 9.12 -8.30 -11.93
N LYS A 105 8.25 -8.18 -12.94
CA LYS A 105 8.10 -6.95 -13.76
C LYS A 105 7.79 -5.70 -12.92
N HIS A 106 7.14 -5.86 -11.77
CA HIS A 106 6.80 -4.77 -10.86
C HIS A 106 7.66 -4.79 -9.59
N GLY A 107 8.86 -5.36 -9.68
CA GLY A 107 9.90 -5.31 -8.65
C GLY A 107 9.71 -6.30 -7.51
N SER A 108 8.76 -7.24 -7.62
CA SER A 108 8.60 -8.28 -6.60
C SER A 108 9.76 -9.28 -6.65
N ARG A 109 10.14 -9.79 -5.47
CA ARG A 109 11.26 -10.73 -5.26
C ARG A 109 10.81 -12.19 -5.13
N ILE A 110 9.53 -12.48 -5.40
CA ILE A 110 8.98 -13.85 -5.45
C ILE A 110 8.92 -14.40 -6.89
#